data_AF-A0A3G1IVA0-F1
#
_entry.id   AF-A0A3G1IVA0-F1
#
_cell.length_a   1.000
_cell.length_b   1.000
_cell.length_c   1.000
_cell.angle_alpha   90.00
_cell.angle_beta   90.00
_cell.angle_gamma   90.00
#
_symmetry.space_group_name_H-M   'P 1'
#
loop_
_entity.id
_entity.type
_entity.pdbx_description
1 polymer ?
#
loop_
_entity_poly.entity_id
_entity_poly.type
_entity_poly.pdbx_seq_one_letter_code
_entity_poly.pdbx_strand_id
1 'polypeptide(L)' 'MPYIFLIQQKRQILISLLREVEYMPMNDLQFKLKVEKIISEIDLFMDEYRDHSINALS' A
#
# COMPACT_ATOMS: atom_id res chain seq x y z
N MET A 1 11.76 7.08 16.29
CA MET A 1 11.10 7.90 15.25
C MET A 1 11.12 7.28 13.82
N PRO A 2 10.96 5.96 13.59
CA PRO A 2 10.91 5.37 12.24
C PRO A 2 9.51 5.35 11.59
N TYR A 3 8.44 5.42 12.38
CA TYR A 3 7.06 5.28 11.90
C TYR A 3 6.57 6.45 11.03
N ILE A 4 7.10 7.67 11.24
CA ILE A 4 6.76 8.85 10.43
C ILE A 4 7.20 8.67 8.98
N PHE A 5 8.39 8.13 8.76
CA PHE A 5 8.91 7.89 7.41
C PHE A 5 8.06 6.86 6.67
N LEU A 6 7.69 5.80 7.37
CA LEU A 6 6.89 4.71 6.83
C LEU A 6 5.46 5.16 6.48
N ILE A 7 4.83 5.97 7.34
CA ILE A 7 3.55 6.62 7.06
C ILE A 7 3.64 7.54 5.83
N GLN A 8 4.73 8.29 5.69
CA GLN A 8 4.93 9.17 4.52
C GLN A 8 5.09 8.40 3.22
N GLN A 9 5.85 7.30 3.21
CA GLN A 9 5.98 6.44 2.03
C GLN A 9 4.62 5.87 1.59
N LYS A 10 3.84 5.34 2.55
CA LYS A 10 2.51 4.78 2.25
C LYS A 10 1.52 5.83 1.75
N ARG A 11 1.59 7.06 2.29
CA ARG A 11 0.77 8.19 1.80
C ARG A 11 1.11 8.56 0.36
N GLN A 12 2.38 8.55 -0.03
CA GLN A 12 2.76 8.87 -1.41
C GLN A 12 2.29 7.81 -2.40
N ILE A 13 2.39 6.53 -2.03
CA ILE A 13 1.88 5.42 -2.85
C ILE A 13 0.37 5.58 -3.08
N LEU A 14 -0.40 5.86 -2.02
CA LEU A 14 -1.84 6.08 -2.12
C LEU A 14 -2.22 7.27 -3.00
N ILE A 15 -1.50 8.39 -2.89
CA ILE A 15 -1.76 9.58 -3.74
C ILE A 15 -1.46 9.27 -5.21
N SER A 16 -0.37 8.56 -5.50
CA SER A 16 -0.02 8.17 -6.88
C SER A 16 -1.12 7.34 -7.51
N LEU A 17 -1.67 6.40 -6.74
CA LEU A 17 -2.76 5.53 -7.17
C LEU A 17 -4.03 6.27 -7.49
N LEU A 18 -4.47 7.15 -6.58
CA LEU A 18 -5.69 7.93 -6.77
C LEU A 18 -5.64 8.77 -8.04
N ARG A 19 -4.45 9.31 -8.37
CA ARG A 19 -4.23 10.04 -9.63
C ARG A 19 -4.28 9.14 -10.86
N GLU A 20 -3.77 7.91 -10.78
CA GLU A 20 -3.87 6.96 -11.90
C GLU A 20 -5.31 6.51 -12.15
N VAL A 21 -6.13 6.36 -11.09
CA VAL A 21 -7.56 6.00 -11.22
C VAL A 21 -8.37 7.09 -11.92
N GLU A 22 -8.08 8.37 -11.63
CA GLU A 22 -8.87 9.52 -12.10
C GLU A 22 -8.94 9.63 -13.63
N TYR A 23 -7.93 9.10 -14.34
CA TYR A 23 -7.83 9.17 -15.80
C TYR A 23 -8.06 7.84 -16.52
N MET A 24 -8.46 6.78 -15.81
CA MET A 24 -8.57 5.43 -16.39
C MET A 24 -9.99 5.04 -16.83
N PRO A 25 -10.14 4.46 -18.03
CA PRO A 25 -11.41 3.88 -18.45
C PRO A 25 -11.74 2.63 -17.62
N MET A 26 -13.02 2.47 -17.25
CA MET A 26 -13.54 1.43 -16.33
C MET A 26 -13.22 -0.04 -16.69
N ASN A 27 -12.73 -0.32 -17.90
CA ASN A 27 -12.40 -1.67 -18.38
C ASN A 27 -10.90 -1.94 -18.53
N ASP A 28 -10.03 -1.13 -17.93
CA ASP A 28 -8.59 -1.33 -18.03
C ASP A 28 -8.10 -2.49 -17.15
N LEU A 29 -7.77 -3.62 -17.79
CA LEU A 29 -7.22 -4.80 -17.14
C LEU A 29 -5.86 -4.51 -16.48
N GLN A 30 -5.05 -3.61 -17.07
CA GLN A 30 -3.76 -3.21 -16.50
C GLN A 30 -3.95 -2.45 -15.19
N PHE A 31 -5.01 -1.65 -15.10
CA PHE A 31 -5.37 -0.97 -13.86
C PHE A 31 -5.75 -1.96 -12.76
N LYS A 32 -6.60 -2.94 -13.07
CA LYS A 32 -6.99 -3.99 -12.10
C LYS A 32 -5.76 -4.72 -11.53
N LEU A 33 -4.84 -5.13 -12.40
CA LEU A 33 -3.60 -5.79 -11.99
C LEU A 33 -2.71 -4.88 -11.13
N LYS A 34 -2.63 -3.59 -11.45
CA LYS A 34 -1.91 -2.60 -10.62
C LYS A 34 -2.54 -2.45 -9.24
N VAL A 35 -3.87 -2.35 -9.16
CA VAL A 35 -4.61 -2.25 -7.90
C VAL A 35 -4.41 -3.50 -7.05
N GLU A 36 -4.55 -4.70 -7.64
CA GLU A 36 -4.31 -5.97 -6.95
C GLU A 36 -2.88 -6.08 -6.40
N LYS A 37 -1.89 -5.66 -7.19
CA LYS A 37 -0.49 -5.62 -6.75
C LYS A 37 -0.31 -4.73 -5.52
N ILE A 38 -0.93 -3.56 -5.52
CA ILE A 38 -0.79 -2.60 -4.42
C ILE A 38 -1.53 -3.08 -3.17
N ILE A 39 -2.72 -3.67 -3.33
CA ILE A 39 -3.41 -4.31 -2.21
C ILE A 39 -2.49 -5.35 -1.57
N SER A 40 -1.85 -6.20 -2.39
CA SER A 40 -0.88 -7.18 -1.90
C SER A 40 0.33 -6.56 -1.19
N GLU A 41 0.88 -5.43 -1.69
CA GLU A 41 1.98 -4.71 -1.02
C GLU A 41 1.56 -4.04 0.30
N ILE A 42 0.28 -3.66 0.43
CA ILE A 42 -0.29 -3.15 1.69
C ILE A 42 -0.49 -4.30 2.66
N ASP A 43 -1.06 -5.42 2.22
CA ASP A 43 -1.30 -6.60 3.07
C ASP A 43 0.01 -7.18 3.61
N LEU A 44 1.02 -7.37 2.75
CA LEU A 44 2.35 -7.81 3.17
C LEU A 44 2.96 -6.90 4.24
N PHE A 45 2.80 -5.59 4.06
CA PHE A 45 3.29 -4.62 5.03
C PHE A 45 2.53 -4.68 6.37
N MET A 46 1.22 -4.90 6.33
CA MET A 46 0.40 -5.04 7.53
C MET A 46 0.75 -6.33 8.30
N ASP A 47 1.07 -7.40 7.58
CA ASP A 47 1.53 -8.67 8.15
C ASP A 47 2.92 -8.50 8.79
N GLU A 48 3.88 -7.88 8.10
CA GLU A 48 5.21 -7.56 8.66
C GLU A 48 5.09 -6.67 9.92
N TYR A 49 4.20 -5.68 9.90
CA TYR A 49 3.94 -4.83 11.06
C TYR A 49 3.32 -5.61 12.23
N ARG A 50 2.38 -6.52 11.94
CA ARG A 50 1.77 -7.40 12.95
C ARG A 50 2.84 -8.29 13.58
N ASP A 51 3.70 -8.92 12.81
CA ASP A 51 4.78 -9.77 13.32
C ASP A 51 5.81 -8.98 14.14
N HIS A 52 6.16 -7.76 13.70
CA HIS A 52 7.02 -6.87 14.48
C HIS A 52 6.36 -6.39 15.78
N SER A 53 5.04 -6.20 15.81
CA SER A 53 4.31 -5.84 17.04
C SER A 53 4.23 -7.00 18.04
N ILE A 54 4.08 -8.23 17.57
CA ILE A 54 4.04 -9.44 18.40
C ILE A 54 5.43 -9.71 19.00
N ASN A 55 6.49 -9.60 18.20
CA ASN A 55 7.88 -9.79 18.66
C ASN A 55 8.40 -8.68 19.58
N ALA A 56 7.80 -7.48 19.55
CA ALA A 56 8.15 -6.38 20.45
C ALA A 56 7.43 -6.47 21.82
N LEU A 57 6.41 -7.32 21.95
CA LEU A 57 5.63 -7.56 23.17
C LEU A 57 6.05 -8.83 23.93
N SER A 58 6.91 -9.67 23.33
CA SER A 58 7.57 -10.84 23.93
C SER A 58 8.97 -10.49 24.44
#